data_AF-A0AAE7EGV8-F1
#
_entry.id   AF-A0AAE7EGV8-F1
#
_cell.length_a   1.000
_cell.length_b   1.000
_cell.length_c   1.000
_cell.angle_alpha   90.00
_cell.angle_beta   90.00
_cell.angle_gamma   90.00
#
_symmetry.space_group_name_H-M   'P 1'
#
loop_
_entity.id
_entity.type
_entity.pdbx_description
1 polymer ?
#
loop_
_entity_poly.entity_id
_entity_poly.type
_entity_poly.pdbx_seq_one_letter_code
_entity_poly.pdbx_strand_id
1 'polypeptide(L)'
;MKSLRLFLIAGMVFSWLAAGVANAATGGVIHFYGAIVEGPCTVEVADSTAQTQCYRDGQDYTSKHQLASLESGSKELPMNLGKSEIKWLDQQKKLGIMTVEYR
;
A
#
# COMPACT_ATOMS: atom_id res chain seq x y z
N MET A 1 54.75 55.57 1.26
CA MET A 1 55.10 54.15 1.01
C MET A 1 54.67 53.18 2.12
N LYS A 2 54.82 53.52 3.41
CA LYS A 2 54.46 52.63 4.55
C LYS A 2 52.95 52.37 4.69
N SER A 3 52.14 53.42 4.47
CA SER A 3 50.67 53.34 4.49
C SER A 3 50.10 52.51 3.33
N LEU A 4 50.65 52.61 2.12
CA LEU A 4 50.23 51.81 0.95
C LEU A 4 50.46 50.31 1.17
N ARG A 5 51.58 49.92 1.81
CA ARG A 5 51.86 48.52 2.17
C ARG A 5 50.88 47.99 3.22
N LEU A 6 50.46 48.83 4.17
CA LEU A 6 49.44 48.49 5.17
C LEU A 6 48.06 48.23 4.52
N PHE A 7 47.67 49.03 3.53
CA PHE A 7 46.41 48.82 2.80
C PHE A 7 46.41 47.51 1.98
N LEU A 8 47.52 47.16 1.35
CA LEU A 8 47.63 45.92 0.58
C LEU A 8 47.55 44.67 1.47
N ILE A 9 48.20 44.69 2.63
CA ILE A 9 48.15 43.59 3.60
C ILE A 9 46.73 43.46 4.17
N ALA A 10 46.09 44.58 4.53
CA ALA A 10 44.72 44.57 5.02
C ALA A 10 43.73 44.03 3.97
N GLY A 11 43.89 44.41 2.70
CA GLY A 11 43.08 43.90 1.59
C GLY A 11 43.20 42.39 1.40
N MET A 12 44.43 41.86 1.45
CA MET A 12 44.70 40.43 1.26
C MET A 12 44.13 39.56 2.40
N VAL A 13 44.17 40.06 3.64
CA VAL A 13 43.56 39.37 4.80
C VAL A 13 42.02 39.39 4.70
N PHE A 14 41.45 40.48 4.20
CA PHE A 14 39.99 40.60 4.04
C PHE A 14 39.44 39.69 2.93
N SER A 15 40.20 39.47 1.86
CA SER A 15 39.84 38.53 0.79
C SER A 15 39.79 37.07 1.25
N TRP A 16 40.60 36.68 2.23
CA TRP A 16 40.63 35.30 2.73
C TRP A 16 39.43 34.96 3.62
N LEU A 17 38.85 35.95 4.30
CA LEU A 17 37.64 35.78 5.13
C LEU A 17 36.36 35.61 4.29
N ALA A 18 36.35 36.06 3.04
CA ALA A 18 35.19 35.99 2.15
C ALA A 18 35.02 34.63 1.44
N ALA A 19 36.04 33.77 1.44
CA ALA A 19 36.04 32.50 0.71
C ALA A 19 35.29 31.34 1.43
N GLY A 20 34.68 31.60 2.60
CA GLY A 20 34.18 30.55 3.50
C GLY A 20 32.68 30.21 3.42
N VAL A 21 31.88 30.84 2.55
CA VAL A 21 30.44 30.53 2.46
C VAL A 21 30.21 29.49 1.36
N ALA A 22 30.42 28.23 1.68
CA ALA A 22 29.83 27.16 0.89
C ALA A 22 28.32 27.26 1.09
N ASN A 23 27.59 27.68 0.05
CA ASN A 23 26.13 27.67 0.05
C ASN A 23 25.68 26.21 0.23
N ALA A 24 25.43 25.80 1.47
CA ALA A 24 24.72 24.56 1.75
C ALA A 24 23.41 24.64 0.97
N ALA A 25 23.20 23.71 0.04
CA ALA A 25 21.98 23.66 -0.76
C ALA A 25 20.79 23.76 0.20
N THR A 26 19.94 24.77 0.01
CA THR A 26 18.73 24.93 0.82
C THR A 26 17.88 23.67 0.65
N GLY A 27 17.77 22.89 1.73
CA GLY A 27 16.96 21.67 1.75
C GLY A 27 15.48 21.96 1.47
N GLY A 28 14.73 20.91 1.16
CA GLY A 28 13.29 20.97 0.89
C GLY A 28 12.49 20.05 1.81
N VAL A 29 11.17 20.07 1.68
CA VAL A 29 10.25 19.22 2.44
C VAL A 29 9.80 18.05 1.57
N ILE A 30 9.87 16.83 2.11
CA ILE A 30 9.28 15.63 1.50
C ILE A 30 7.98 15.32 2.25
N HIS A 31 6.87 15.28 1.53
CA HIS A 31 5.58 14.86 2.08
C HIS A 31 5.26 13.43 1.64
N PHE A 32 4.92 12.57 2.60
CA PHE A 32 4.41 11.23 2.35
C PHE A 32 2.91 11.22 2.62
N TYR A 33 2.15 10.63 1.71
CA TYR A 33 0.70 10.50 1.82
C TYR A 33 0.31 9.04 1.61
N GLY A 34 -0.67 8.60 2.39
CA GLY A 34 -1.22 7.25 2.29
C GLY A 34 -2.30 7.04 3.35
N ALA A 35 -2.97 5.90 3.25
CA ALA A 35 -3.91 5.42 4.26
C ALA A 35 -3.69 3.93 4.46
N ILE A 36 -3.87 3.46 5.70
CA ILE A 36 -3.99 2.03 6.00
C ILE A 36 -5.49 1.74 5.99
N VAL A 37 -5.91 0.88 5.07
CA VAL A 37 -7.30 0.46 4.92
C VAL A 37 -7.42 -1.03 5.23
N GLU A 38 -8.64 -1.47 5.55
CA GLU A 38 -8.92 -2.89 5.72
C GLU A 38 -8.77 -3.63 4.39
N GLY A 39 -8.21 -4.84 4.45
CA GLY A 39 -7.93 -5.65 3.27
C GLY A 39 -9.18 -6.29 2.64
N PRO A 40 -8.99 -7.00 1.51
CA PRO A 40 -10.03 -7.86 0.97
C PRO A 40 -10.35 -9.01 1.95
N CYS A 41 -11.50 -9.63 1.77
CA CYS A 41 -11.82 -10.89 2.43
C CYS A 41 -10.88 -12.00 1.95
N THR A 42 -10.50 -12.90 2.85
CA THR A 42 -9.76 -14.12 2.54
C THR A 42 -10.72 -15.26 2.25
N VAL A 43 -10.44 -16.05 1.23
CA VAL A 43 -11.22 -17.24 0.90
C VAL A 43 -10.32 -18.46 1.01
N GLU A 44 -10.69 -19.38 1.89
CA GLU A 44 -10.05 -20.68 2.06
C GLU A 44 -10.98 -21.77 1.55
N VAL A 45 -10.47 -22.61 0.65
CA VAL A 45 -11.21 -23.75 0.11
C VAL A 45 -10.60 -25.01 0.71
N ALA A 46 -11.40 -25.73 1.50
CA ALA A 46 -11.04 -26.99 2.12
C ALA A 46 -12.13 -28.02 1.83
N ASP A 47 -11.72 -29.18 1.30
CA ASP A 47 -12.61 -30.26 0.84
C ASP A 47 -13.68 -29.75 -0.14
N SER A 48 -14.95 -29.85 0.23
CA SER A 48 -16.10 -29.37 -0.55
C SER A 48 -16.67 -28.05 -0.03
N THR A 49 -15.91 -27.30 0.77
CA THR A 49 -16.37 -26.06 1.41
C THR A 49 -15.47 -24.87 1.09
N ALA A 50 -16.10 -23.72 0.85
CA ALA A 50 -15.42 -22.43 0.83
C ALA A 50 -15.76 -21.68 2.12
N GLN A 51 -14.73 -21.30 2.86
CA GLN A 51 -14.82 -20.41 4.01
C GLN A 51 -14.31 -19.04 3.61
N THR A 52 -15.15 -18.02 3.76
CA THR A 52 -14.79 -16.62 3.51
C THR A 52 -14.72 -15.89 4.83
N GLN A 53 -13.63 -15.16 5.06
CA GLN A 53 -13.45 -14.32 6.24
C GLN A 53 -13.15 -12.89 5.82
N CYS A 54 -13.90 -11.95 6.38
CA CYS A 54 -13.78 -10.53 6.11
C CYS A 54 -13.51 -9.79 7.41
N TYR A 55 -12.40 -9.06 7.49
CA TYR A 55 -12.12 -8.18 8.61
C TYR A 55 -12.76 -6.81 8.37
N ARG A 56 -13.75 -6.42 9.18
CA ARG A 56 -14.42 -5.12 9.10
C ARG A 56 -14.64 -4.53 10.49
N ASP A 57 -14.45 -3.22 10.61
CA ASP A 57 -14.70 -2.46 11.84
C ASP A 57 -14.01 -3.06 13.07
N GLY A 58 -12.82 -3.61 12.89
CA GLY A 58 -12.06 -4.25 13.96
C GLY A 58 -12.48 -5.68 14.32
N GLN A 59 -13.35 -6.31 13.52
CA GLN A 59 -13.92 -7.63 13.79
C GLN A 59 -13.82 -8.57 12.58
N ASP A 60 -13.71 -9.86 12.86
CA ASP A 60 -13.75 -10.92 11.85
C ASP A 60 -15.18 -11.42 11.63
N TYR A 61 -15.62 -11.36 10.38
CA TYR A 61 -16.89 -11.93 9.94
C TYR A 61 -16.64 -13.10 9.00
N THR A 62 -17.17 -14.27 9.36
CA THR A 62 -16.94 -15.52 8.62
C THR A 62 -18.25 -16.07 8.06
N SER A 63 -18.21 -16.51 6.80
CA SER A 63 -19.26 -17.33 6.18
C SER A 63 -18.66 -18.62 5.65
N LYS A 64 -19.44 -19.71 5.69
CA LYS A 64 -19.04 -21.01 5.17
C LYS A 64 -20.13 -21.55 4.27
N HIS A 65 -19.75 -21.92 3.05
CA HIS A 65 -20.66 -22.45 2.05
C HIS A 65 -20.13 -23.74 1.43
N GLN A 66 -21.03 -24.66 1.10
CA GLN A 66 -20.67 -25.81 0.27
C GLN A 66 -20.39 -25.33 -1.16
N LEU A 67 -19.35 -25.83 -1.79
CA LEU A 67 -19.00 -25.48 -3.19
C LEU A 67 -20.15 -25.77 -4.15
N ALA A 68 -20.88 -26.88 -3.93
CA ALA A 68 -22.08 -27.21 -4.70
C ALA A 68 -23.18 -26.13 -4.63
N SER A 69 -23.24 -25.38 -3.51
CA SER A 69 -24.24 -24.30 -3.36
C SER A 69 -23.88 -23.02 -4.13
N LEU A 70 -22.61 -22.84 -4.49
CA LEU A 70 -22.12 -21.73 -5.32
C LEU A 70 -22.36 -21.99 -6.82
N GLU A 71 -22.72 -23.21 -7.20
CA GLU A 71 -23.09 -23.55 -8.59
C GLU A 71 -24.48 -23.05 -8.96
N SER A 72 -25.39 -23.00 -7.98
CA SER A 72 -26.76 -22.52 -8.20
C SER A 72 -26.86 -21.00 -8.22
N GLY A 73 -25.72 -20.29 -8.16
CA GLY A 73 -25.63 -18.84 -8.22
C GLY A 73 -24.62 -18.29 -7.21
N SER A 74 -24.49 -16.97 -7.18
CA SER A 74 -23.56 -16.29 -6.30
C SER A 74 -23.98 -16.36 -4.83
N LYS A 75 -23.01 -16.41 -3.90
CA LYS A 75 -23.21 -16.27 -2.46
C LYS A 75 -22.65 -14.96 -1.95
N GLU A 76 -23.42 -14.29 -1.11
CA GLU A 76 -23.00 -13.05 -0.47
C GLU A 76 -21.77 -13.27 0.41
N LEU A 77 -20.83 -12.33 0.36
CA LEU A 77 -19.75 -12.23 1.33
C LEU A 77 -20.34 -11.75 2.67
N PRO A 78 -19.67 -12.04 3.81
CA PRO A 78 -20.03 -11.46 5.09
C PRO A 78 -20.27 -9.95 5.01
N MET A 79 -21.22 -9.46 5.81
CA MET A 79 -21.61 -8.04 5.85
C MET A 79 -22.05 -7.46 4.50
N ASN A 80 -22.50 -8.29 3.55
CA ASN A 80 -22.95 -7.87 2.22
C ASN A 80 -21.86 -7.08 1.45
N LEU A 81 -20.58 -7.36 1.70
CA LEU A 81 -19.45 -6.67 1.07
C LEU A 81 -19.29 -6.96 -0.43
N GLY A 82 -20.04 -7.92 -0.94
CA GLY A 82 -19.89 -8.43 -2.28
C GLY A 82 -20.50 -9.81 -2.40
N LYS A 83 -20.13 -10.52 -3.46
CA LYS A 83 -20.59 -11.87 -3.73
C LYS A 83 -19.44 -12.74 -4.26
N SER A 84 -19.61 -14.04 -4.15
CA SER A 84 -18.69 -15.04 -4.67
C SER A 84 -19.44 -16.05 -5.53
N GLU A 85 -18.80 -16.53 -6.59
CA GLU A 85 -19.34 -17.59 -7.46
C GLU A 85 -18.22 -18.54 -7.87
N ILE A 86 -18.59 -19.76 -8.27
CA ILE A 86 -17.63 -20.74 -8.79
C ILE A 86 -18.02 -21.21 -10.17
N LYS A 87 -17.03 -21.25 -11.08
CA LYS A 87 -17.15 -21.85 -12.39
C LYS A 87 -16.20 -23.04 -12.51
N TRP A 88 -16.76 -24.24 -12.60
CA TRP A 88 -15.99 -25.47 -12.81
C TRP A 88 -15.43 -25.53 -14.23
N LEU A 89 -14.18 -25.98 -14.34
CA LEU A 89 -13.46 -26.14 -15.61
C LEU A 89 -13.49 -27.57 -16.14
N ASP A 90 -13.87 -28.54 -15.30
CA ASP A 90 -13.96 -29.95 -15.66
C ASP A 90 -15.28 -30.58 -15.17
N GLN A 91 -15.70 -31.66 -15.84
CA GLN A 91 -16.95 -32.37 -15.52
C GLN A 91 -16.90 -33.09 -14.17
N GLN A 92 -15.71 -33.46 -13.68
CA GLN A 92 -15.52 -34.10 -12.38
C GLN A 92 -15.51 -33.07 -11.23
N LYS A 93 -15.56 -31.77 -11.54
CA LYS A 93 -15.57 -30.65 -10.60
C LYS A 93 -14.39 -30.67 -9.64
N LYS A 94 -13.20 -30.96 -10.17
CA LYS A 94 -11.94 -30.98 -9.41
C LYS A 94 -11.15 -29.69 -9.55
N LEU A 95 -11.42 -28.91 -10.59
CA LEU A 95 -10.78 -27.64 -10.88
C LEU A 95 -11.85 -26.60 -11.21
N GLY A 96 -11.81 -25.47 -10.52
CA GLY A 96 -12.75 -24.37 -10.72
C GLY A 96 -12.06 -23.01 -10.56
N ILE A 97 -12.68 -22.00 -11.14
CA ILE A 97 -12.35 -20.59 -10.93
C ILE A 97 -13.38 -20.04 -9.95
N MET A 98 -12.91 -19.53 -8.82
CA MET A 98 -13.74 -18.80 -7.88
C MET A 98 -13.59 -17.30 -8.12
N THR A 99 -14.69 -16.64 -8.48
CA THR A 99 -14.74 -15.20 -8.69
C THR A 99 -15.31 -14.54 -7.44
N VAL A 100 -14.61 -13.53 -6.93
CA VAL A 100 -15.06 -12.71 -5.81
C VAL A 100 -15.24 -11.29 -6.31
N GLU A 101 -16.47 -10.79 -6.27
CA GLU A 101 -16.86 -9.46 -6.74
C GLU A 101 -17.27 -8.61 -5.54
N TYR A 102 -16.49 -7.56 -5.26
CA TYR A 102 -16.77 -6.59 -4.20
C TYR A 102 -17.73 -5.50 -4.70
N ARG A 103 -18.56 -4.97 -3.79
CA ARG A 103 -19.44 -3.83 -4.04
C ARG A 103 -18.73 -2.50 -3.87
#